data_AF-A0A4Y2HKA8-F1
#
_entry.id   AF-A0A4Y2HKA8-F1
#
_cell.length_a   1.000
_cell.length_b   1.000
_cell.length_c   1.000
_cell.angle_alpha   90.00
_cell.angle_beta   90.00
_cell.angle_gamma   90.00
#
_symmetry.space_group_name_H-M   'P 1'
#
loop_
_entity.id
_entity.type
_entity.pdbx_description
1 polymer ?
#
loop_
_entity_poly.entity_id
_entity_poly.type
_entity_poly.pdbx_seq_one_letter_code
_entity_poly.pdbx_strand_id
1 'polypeptide(L)'
;MKEINQLTCIEAWRQVPGAMNPADLPSRGCSASYPTASRWWEGPEWLYLSPEEWPKEDFSADKKEIALEKKIVSSLIKSKC
;
A
#
# COMPACT_ATOMS: atom_id res chain seq x y z
N MET A 1 0.67 15.20 -7.01
CA MET A 1 1.85 14.47 -7.53
C MET A 1 3.03 15.38 -7.89
N LYS A 2 2.86 16.53 -8.59
CA LYS A 2 4.01 17.41 -8.93
C LYS A 2 4.91 17.74 -7.74
N GLU A 3 4.32 18.12 -6.62
CA GLU A 3 5.02 18.59 -5.42
C GLU A 3 5.96 17.54 -4.81
N ILE A 4 5.51 16.30 -4.60
CA ILE A 4 6.35 15.22 -4.03
C ILE A 4 7.51 14.88 -4.99
N ASN A 5 7.24 14.79 -6.31
CA ASN A 5 8.26 14.54 -7.34
C ASN A 5 9.25 15.71 -7.52
N GLN A 6 8.94 16.90 -7.00
CA GLN A 6 9.81 18.08 -7.05
C GLN A 6 10.63 18.25 -5.77
N LEU A 7 10.15 17.72 -4.64
CA LEU A 7 10.78 17.83 -3.33
C LEU A 7 11.59 16.59 -2.93
N THR A 8 11.48 15.48 -3.67
CA THR A 8 12.16 14.22 -3.34
C THR A 8 12.69 13.51 -4.59
N CYS A 9 13.81 12.80 -4.44
CA CYS A 9 14.40 11.96 -5.49
C CYS A 9 13.50 10.72 -5.70
N ILE A 10 13.06 10.45 -6.93
CA ILE A 10 12.17 9.30 -7.22
C ILE A 10 12.89 7.97 -6.93
N GLU A 11 14.21 7.94 -7.15
CA GLU A 11 15.13 6.83 -6.88
C GLU A 11 15.26 6.49 -5.39
N ALA A 12 14.85 7.40 -4.50
CA ALA A 12 14.77 7.15 -3.06
C ALA A 12 13.42 6.55 -2.62
N TRP A 13 12.43 6.49 -3.51
CA TRP A 13 11.12 5.93 -3.20
C TRP A 13 11.19 4.40 -3.28
N ARG A 14 10.60 3.72 -2.29
CA ARG A 14 10.51 2.26 -2.24
C ARG A 14 9.04 1.87 -2.04
N GLN A 15 8.57 0.90 -2.80
CA GLN A 15 7.20 0.40 -2.62
C GLN A 15 7.17 -0.61 -1.47
N VAL A 16 6.25 -0.39 -0.52
CA VAL A 16 6.00 -1.35 0.56
C VAL A 16 5.05 -2.46 0.05
N PRO A 17 5.38 -3.75 0.22
CA PRO A 17 4.46 -4.84 -0.07
C PRO A 17 3.13 -4.69 0.69
N GLY A 18 2.00 -4.97 0.05
CA GLY A 18 0.66 -4.69 0.62
C GLY A 18 0.44 -5.28 2.01
N ALA A 19 0.84 -6.54 2.22
CA ALA A 19 0.76 -7.23 3.51
C ALA A 19 1.59 -6.59 4.64
N MET A 20 2.57 -5.74 4.31
CA MET A 20 3.39 -4.97 5.27
C MET A 20 3.08 -3.47 5.27
N ASN A 21 2.10 -3.02 4.47
CA ASN A 21 1.64 -1.65 4.48
C ASN A 21 0.48 -1.50 5.47
N PRO A 22 0.67 -0.90 6.67
CA PRO A 22 -0.41 -0.77 7.66
C PRO A 22 -1.56 0.13 7.19
N ALA A 23 -1.38 0.94 6.13
CA ALA A 23 -2.44 1.73 5.49
C ALA A 23 -3.29 0.93 4.48
N ASP A 24 -2.89 -0.29 4.13
CA ASP A 24 -3.65 -1.18 3.21
C ASP A 24 -4.96 -1.66 3.87
N LEU A 25 -4.93 -2.05 5.14
CA LEU A 25 -6.10 -2.49 5.90
C LEU A 25 -7.23 -1.44 6.02
N PRO A 26 -6.98 -0.17 6.41
CA PRO A 26 -8.02 0.85 6.40
C PRO A 26 -8.52 1.20 4.99
N SER A 27 -7.66 1.14 3.95
CA SER A 27 -8.10 1.44 2.57
C SER A 27 -8.96 0.33 1.94
N ARG A 28 -8.78 -0.93 2.36
CA ARG A 28 -9.63 -2.07 1.95
C ARG A 28 -10.93 -2.21 2.75
N GLY A 29 -11.10 -1.45 3.81
CA GLY A 29 -12.24 -1.52 4.72
C GLY A 29 -12.01 -2.50 5.87
N CYS A 30 -11.33 -2.04 6.92
CA CYS A 30 -11.25 -2.72 8.21
C CYS A 30 -12.30 -2.19 9.21
N SER A 31 -12.49 -2.90 10.33
CA SER A 31 -13.28 -2.37 11.46
C SER A 31 -12.72 -1.03 11.93
N ALA A 32 -13.59 -0.09 12.31
CA ALA A 32 -13.19 1.22 12.85
C ALA A 32 -12.39 1.14 14.16
N SER A 33 -12.41 -0.01 14.85
CA SER A 33 -11.54 -0.27 16.01
C SER A 33 -10.07 -0.51 15.63
N TYR A 34 -9.79 -0.95 14.39
CA TYR A 34 -8.43 -1.30 13.98
C TYR A 34 -7.51 -0.08 13.82
N PRO A 35 -7.88 1.02 13.10
CA PRO A 35 -7.01 2.18 12.97
C PRO A 35 -6.61 2.81 14.32
N THR A 36 -7.54 2.79 15.28
CA THR A 36 -7.33 3.33 16.63
C THR A 36 -6.35 2.49 17.45
N ALA A 37 -6.37 1.16 17.27
CA ALA A 37 -5.49 0.24 17.99
C ALA A 37 -4.12 0.05 17.33
N SER A 38 -4.05 0.12 15.99
CA SER A 38 -2.84 -0.24 15.23
C SER A 38 -1.80 0.87 15.09
N ARG A 39 -2.16 2.14 15.38
CA ARG A 39 -1.29 3.32 15.17
C ARG A 39 -0.65 3.35 13.78
N TRP A 40 -1.41 2.95 12.76
CA TRP A 40 -0.95 2.73 11.38
C TRP A 40 -0.17 3.91 10.75
N TRP A 41 -0.37 5.13 11.26
CA TRP A 41 0.28 6.37 10.84
C TRP A 41 1.75 6.49 11.27
N GLU A 42 2.22 5.73 12.26
CA GLU A 42 3.64 5.72 12.67
C GLU A 42 4.48 4.80 11.77
N GLY A 43 3.85 3.79 11.15
CA GLY A 43 4.51 2.84 10.27
C GLY A 43 5.12 1.63 11.00
N PRO A 44 5.69 0.68 10.24
CA PRO A 44 6.32 -0.52 10.79
C PRO A 44 7.72 -0.23 11.34
N GLU A 45 8.19 -1.05 12.28
CA GLU A 45 9.45 -0.82 13.02
C GLU A 45 10.69 -0.69 12.12
N TRP A 46 10.74 -1.41 11.00
CA TRP A 46 11.84 -1.31 10.03
C TRP A 46 11.95 0.07 9.36
N LEU A 47 10.90 0.90 9.39
CA LEU A 47 10.94 2.26 8.84
C LEU A 47 11.87 3.19 9.63
N TYR A 48 12.13 2.86 10.90
CA TYR A 48 13.10 3.55 11.76
C TYR A 48 14.53 2.98 11.65
N LEU A 49 14.70 1.86 10.94
CA LEU A 49 15.99 1.21 10.70
C LEU A 49 16.65 1.73 9.41
N SER A 50 17.89 1.30 9.18
CA SER A 50 18.66 1.69 7.99
C SER A 50 17.96 1.21 6.70
N PRO A 51 18.01 1.96 5.58
CA PRO A 51 17.39 1.57 4.31
C PRO A 51 17.81 0.20 3.75
N GLU A 52 18.93 -0.35 4.23
CA GLU A 52 19.44 -1.69 3.90
C GLU A 52 18.68 -2.82 4.61
N GLU A 53 18.05 -2.52 5.75
CA GLU A 53 17.21 -3.42 6.55
C GLU A 53 15.73 -3.38 6.15
N TRP A 54 15.35 -2.42 5.32
CA TRP A 54 13.99 -2.33 4.79
C TRP A 54 13.69 -3.58 3.92
N PRO A 55 12.43 -4.02 3.87
CA PRO A 55 12.04 -5.18 3.07
C PRO A 55 12.43 -4.97 1.61
N LYS A 56 13.33 -5.83 1.12
CA LYS A 56 13.76 -5.85 -0.28
C LYS A 56 12.57 -6.22 -1.15
N GLU A 57 12.58 -5.70 -2.38
CA GLU A 57 11.47 -5.74 -3.32
C GLU A 57 11.12 -7.15 -3.81
N ASP A 58 10.48 -7.96 -2.96
CA ASP A 58 9.96 -9.27 -3.34
C ASP A 58 8.56 -9.09 -3.95
N PHE A 59 8.52 -8.48 -5.14
CA PHE A 59 7.29 -8.22 -5.90
C PHE A 59 6.72 -9.49 -6.55
N SER A 60 6.45 -10.51 -5.75
CA SER A 60 5.39 -11.48 -6.08
C SER A 60 4.03 -10.80 -5.94
N ALA A 61 3.74 -9.85 -6.83
CA ALA A 61 2.42 -9.26 -6.95
C ALA A 61 1.44 -10.40 -7.31
N ASP A 62 0.57 -10.78 -6.38
CA ASP A 62 -0.24 -11.99 -6.55
C ASP A 62 -1.18 -11.79 -7.74
N LYS A 63 -0.92 -12.54 -8.80
CA LYS A 63 -1.64 -12.41 -10.08
C LYS A 63 -3.14 -12.65 -9.90
N LYS A 64 -3.56 -13.36 -8.84
CA LYS A 64 -4.97 -13.56 -8.47
C LYS A 64 -5.60 -12.27 -7.95
N GLU A 65 -4.89 -11.51 -7.13
CA GLU A 65 -5.35 -10.26 -6.53
C GLU A 65 -5.55 -9.19 -7.60
N ILE A 66 -4.53 -8.97 -8.46
CA ILE A 66 -4.62 -8.05 -9.61
C ILE A 66 -5.78 -8.44 -10.54
N ALA A 67 -6.01 -9.74 -10.76
CA ALA A 67 -7.12 -10.22 -11.58
C ALA A 67 -8.49 -9.98 -10.93
N LEU A 68 -8.59 -10.11 -9.60
CA LEU A 68 -9.79 -9.84 -8.83
C LEU A 68 -10.15 -8.34 -8.84
N GLU A 69 -9.18 -7.47 -8.60
CA GLU A 69 -9.34 -6.01 -8.69
C GLU A 69 -9.83 -5.59 -10.09
N LYS A 70 -9.16 -6.05 -11.15
CA LYS A 70 -9.57 -5.79 -12.54
C LYS A 70 -11.01 -6.24 -12.80
N LYS A 71 -11.42 -7.40 -12.26
CA LYS A 71 -12.79 -7.91 -12.39
C LYS A 71 -13.79 -7.02 -11.65
N ILE A 72 -13.53 -6.66 -10.40
CA ILE A 72 -14.37 -5.77 -9.57
C ILE A 72 -14.54 -4.41 -10.26
N VAL A 73 -13.44 -3.77 -10.66
CA VAL A 73 -13.46 -2.48 -11.36
C VAL A 73 -14.25 -2.57 -12.67
N SER A 74 -14.04 -3.63 -13.47
CA SER A 74 -14.81 -3.83 -14.71
C SER A 74 -16.31 -3.99 -14.45
N SER A 75 -16.69 -4.62 -13.33
CA SER A 75 -18.09 -4.80 -12.94
C SER A 75 -18.69 -3.47 -12.49
N LEU A 76 -18.00 -2.72 -11.63
CA LEU A 76 -18.45 -1.42 -11.13
C LEU A 76 -18.59 -0.37 -12.23
N ILE A 77 -17.74 -0.42 -13.27
CA ILE A 77 -17.88 0.43 -14.46
C ILE A 77 -19.14 0.03 -15.24
N LYS A 78 -19.34 -1.27 -15.51
CA LYS A 78 -20.54 -1.78 -16.21
C LYS A 78 -21.84 -1.54 -15.44
N SER A 79 -21.80 -1.50 -14.10
CA SER A 79 -22.96 -1.21 -13.25
C SER A 79 -23.27 0.29 -13.10
N LYS A 80 -22.48 1.18 -13.72
CA LYS A 80 -22.68 2.64 -13.75
C LYS A 80 -23.03 3.19 -15.14
N CYS A 81 -23.22 2.30 -16.13
CA CYS A 81 -23.67 2.61 -17.48
C CYS A 81 -25.08 2.08 -17.71
#